data_AF-A0A2A2YCZ6-F1
#
_entry.id   AF-A0A2A2YCZ6-F1
#
_cell.length_a   1.000
_cell.length_b   1.000
_cell.length_c   1.000
_cell.angle_alpha   90.00
_cell.angle_beta   90.00
_cell.angle_gamma   90.00
#
_symmetry.space_group_name_H-M   'P 1'
#
loop_
_entity.id
_entity.type
_entity.pdbx_description
1 polymer ?
#
loop_
_entity_poly.entity_id
_entity_poly.type
_entity_poly.pdbx_seq_one_letter_code
_entity_poly.pdbx_strand_id
1 'polypeptide(L)'
;MHTTSYLHRFLILCLTLCTLPFIQAQEEQGFLNIANLVLGDKPCNIQVAGKELVPGGLKNIESTGWFIVPAGEHQMSLAVEGYKTAAGSITITPGVSTLYVVFLQQIGDKVDKNGKPNPPQLRIKKCESFAETKGHYLNAMSFCPDEERFDLGPNILRLKMFGRQEITNWNGGAFAIKHGAEIIGTCSGSQEKGSYYLLIGTDHRRSYASLLVRNEKQELPPWMKKPQKP
;
A
#
# COMPACT_ATOMS: atom_id res chain seq x y z
N MET A 1 76.63 10.12 -0.19
CA MET A 1 75.69 11.19 -0.56
C MET A 1 74.60 10.59 -1.43
N HIS A 2 73.35 11.03 -1.24
CA HIS A 2 72.08 10.43 -1.69
C HIS A 2 71.58 9.27 -0.82
N THR A 3 70.49 9.53 -0.08
CA THR A 3 69.15 8.94 -0.32
C THR A 3 68.25 9.22 0.89
N THR A 4 67.63 10.39 0.97
CA THR A 4 66.51 10.65 1.92
C THR A 4 65.61 11.76 1.36
N SER A 5 64.82 11.45 0.32
CA SER A 5 63.85 12.42 -0.23
C SER A 5 62.48 11.82 -0.59
N TYR A 6 62.23 10.53 -0.35
CA TYR A 6 60.97 9.91 -0.81
C TYR A 6 59.98 9.52 0.29
N LEU A 7 60.41 9.36 1.55
CA LEU A 7 59.48 8.96 2.62
C LEU A 7 58.57 10.09 3.15
N HIS A 8 58.98 11.35 3.06
CA HIS A 8 58.17 12.45 3.59
C HIS A 8 57.05 12.94 2.65
N ARG A 9 57.12 12.63 1.34
CA ARG A 9 56.05 12.99 0.39
C ARG A 9 54.94 11.95 0.28
N PHE A 10 55.21 10.68 0.61
CA PHE A 10 54.17 9.64 0.66
C PHE A 10 53.30 9.72 1.92
N LEU A 11 53.85 10.20 3.04
CA LEU A 11 53.08 10.28 4.29
C LEU A 11 52.02 11.40 4.28
N ILE A 12 52.23 12.46 3.50
CA ILE A 12 51.30 13.60 3.41
C ILE A 12 50.14 13.31 2.44
N LEU A 13 50.35 12.44 1.44
CA LEU A 13 49.28 12.05 0.50
C LEU A 13 48.33 10.98 1.08
N CYS A 14 48.78 10.16 2.04
CA CYS A 14 47.90 9.20 2.72
C CYS A 14 47.09 9.81 3.87
N LEU A 15 47.53 10.94 4.46
CA LEU A 15 46.83 11.60 5.56
C LEU A 15 45.76 12.62 5.12
N THR A 16 45.67 12.94 3.82
CA THR A 16 44.64 13.82 3.26
C THR A 16 43.47 13.09 2.59
N LEU A 17 43.45 11.75 2.66
CA LEU A 17 42.34 10.92 2.17
C LEU A 17 41.40 10.40 3.28
N CYS A 18 41.69 10.69 4.55
CA CYS A 18 40.93 10.15 5.69
C CYS A 18 39.93 11.11 6.35
N THR A 19 39.65 12.27 5.75
CA THR A 19 38.64 13.21 6.27
C THR A 19 37.63 13.64 5.20
N LEU A 20 37.22 12.70 4.35
CA LEU A 20 35.86 12.82 3.83
C LEU A 20 34.94 12.62 5.03
N PRO A 21 34.13 13.61 5.44
CA PRO A 21 33.02 13.31 6.32
C PRO A 21 32.24 12.22 5.60
N PHE A 22 32.13 11.06 6.25
CA PHE A 22 31.18 10.04 5.88
C PHE A 22 29.80 10.68 6.10
N ILE A 23 29.38 11.52 5.15
CA ILE A 23 27.99 11.89 5.00
C ILE A 23 27.37 10.58 4.54
N GLN A 24 26.99 9.73 5.50
CA GLN A 24 25.93 8.77 5.25
C GLN A 24 24.80 9.63 4.73
N ALA A 25 24.58 9.59 3.41
CA ALA A 25 23.37 10.11 2.83
C ALA A 25 22.28 9.34 3.55
N GLN A 26 21.63 9.98 4.53
CA GLN A 26 20.51 9.40 5.23
C GLN A 26 19.51 9.05 4.13
N GLU A 27 19.34 7.75 3.88
CA GLU A 27 18.42 7.27 2.86
C GLU A 27 17.09 7.93 3.14
N GLU A 28 16.61 8.71 2.17
CA GLU A 28 15.33 9.38 2.32
C GLU A 28 14.27 8.30 2.52
N GLN A 29 13.35 8.51 3.43
CA GLN A 29 12.32 7.53 3.77
C GLN A 29 10.97 7.99 3.24
N GLY A 30 10.12 7.04 2.87
CA GLY A 30 8.71 7.27 2.60
C GLY A 30 7.83 6.34 3.42
N PHE A 31 6.52 6.59 3.35
CA PHE A 31 5.53 5.82 4.08
C PHE A 31 4.73 4.95 3.12
N LEU A 32 4.73 3.66 3.39
CA LEU A 32 3.98 2.66 2.65
C LEU A 32 2.80 2.20 3.51
N ASN A 33 1.59 2.41 3.01
CA ASN A 33 0.38 1.85 3.56
C ASN A 33 -0.08 0.69 2.68
N ILE A 34 -0.39 -0.45 3.28
CA ILE A 34 -0.90 -1.63 2.59
C ILE A 34 -2.26 -2.01 3.15
N ALA A 35 -3.26 -2.03 2.28
CA ALA A 35 -4.59 -2.57 2.56
C ALA A 35 -4.71 -3.98 2.00
N ASN A 36 -5.01 -4.96 2.86
CA ASN A 36 -5.18 -6.34 2.44
C ASN A 36 -6.68 -6.66 2.23
N LEU A 37 -7.13 -6.81 0.98
CA LEU A 37 -8.49 -7.26 0.62
C LEU A 37 -8.57 -8.77 0.31
N VAL A 38 -7.55 -9.55 0.65
CA VAL A 38 -7.57 -11.00 0.41
C VAL A 38 -8.35 -11.69 1.52
N LEU A 39 -9.48 -12.31 1.17
CA LEU A 39 -10.26 -13.12 2.11
C LEU A 39 -9.55 -14.43 2.42
N GLY A 40 -9.40 -14.73 3.70
CA GLY A 40 -8.83 -15.97 4.20
C GLY A 40 -8.28 -15.84 5.61
N ASP A 41 -8.05 -16.99 6.23
CA ASP A 41 -7.35 -17.15 7.52
C ASP A 41 -5.82 -17.10 7.38
N LYS A 42 -5.32 -17.32 6.15
CA LYS A 42 -3.89 -17.31 5.84
C LYS A 42 -3.36 -15.88 5.70
N PRO A 43 -2.21 -15.57 6.32
CA PRO A 43 -1.63 -14.23 6.23
C PRO A 43 -1.08 -13.93 4.84
N CYS A 44 -1.07 -12.64 4.49
CA CYS A 44 -0.36 -12.13 3.32
C CYS A 44 1.09 -11.79 3.69
N ASN A 45 2.02 -12.60 3.18
CA ASN A 45 3.45 -12.36 3.31
C ASN A 45 3.86 -11.31 2.28
N ILE A 46 4.49 -10.25 2.75
CA ILE A 46 4.86 -9.09 1.92
C ILE A 46 6.35 -8.84 2.10
N GLN A 47 7.08 -8.89 0.99
CA GLN A 47 8.49 -8.55 0.97
C GLN A 47 8.70 -7.30 0.14
N VAL A 48 9.55 -6.39 0.63
CA VAL A 48 9.99 -5.19 -0.08
C VAL A 48 11.49 -5.05 0.11
N ALA A 49 12.21 -4.79 -0.98
CA ALA A 49 13.68 -4.69 -0.95
C ALA A 49 14.36 -5.94 -0.32
N GLY A 50 13.79 -7.13 -0.57
CA GLY A 50 14.30 -8.40 -0.01
C GLY A 50 14.07 -8.59 1.49
N LYS A 51 13.32 -7.70 2.15
CA LYS A 51 12.98 -7.79 3.57
C LYS A 51 11.48 -8.06 3.75
N GLU A 52 11.15 -8.93 4.68
CA GLU A 52 9.76 -9.12 5.12
C GLU A 52 9.29 -7.88 5.89
N LEU A 53 8.15 -7.31 5.52
CA LEU A 53 7.61 -6.11 6.17
C LEU A 53 6.95 -6.42 7.52
N VAL A 54 6.32 -7.58 7.64
CA VAL A 54 5.64 -8.05 8.85
C VAL A 54 6.02 -9.50 9.05
N PRO A 55 6.79 -9.84 10.11
CA PRO A 55 7.07 -11.24 10.43
C PRO A 55 5.77 -12.03 10.62
N GLY A 56 5.56 -13.04 9.77
CA GLY A 56 4.33 -13.84 9.79
C GLY A 56 3.14 -13.23 9.03
N GLY A 57 3.38 -12.17 8.27
CA GLY A 57 2.46 -11.56 7.31
C GLY A 57 1.33 -10.72 7.90
N LEU A 58 0.66 -9.95 7.03
CA LEU A 58 -0.56 -9.22 7.37
C LEU A 58 -1.73 -10.19 7.47
N LYS A 59 -2.31 -10.29 8.67
CA LYS A 59 -3.45 -11.17 8.96
C LYS A 59 -4.77 -10.45 8.70
N ASN A 60 -5.78 -11.22 8.28
CA ASN A 60 -7.17 -10.77 8.11
C ASN A 60 -7.34 -9.66 7.07
N ILE A 61 -8.59 -9.45 6.66
CA ILE A 61 -8.98 -8.50 5.63
C ILE A 61 -9.16 -7.06 6.11
N GLU A 62 -9.16 -6.88 7.44
CA GLU A 62 -9.38 -5.59 8.09
C GLU A 62 -8.08 -4.92 8.52
N SER A 63 -6.93 -5.54 8.23
CA SER A 63 -5.64 -4.98 8.60
C SER A 63 -5.10 -4.04 7.52
N THR A 64 -4.78 -2.83 7.95
CA THR A 64 -3.87 -1.94 7.22
C THR A 64 -2.50 -1.99 7.88
N GLY A 65 -1.45 -2.20 7.09
CA GLY A 65 -0.07 -2.13 7.56
C GLY A 65 0.57 -0.79 7.19
N TRP A 66 1.19 -0.11 8.16
CA TRP A 66 1.95 1.12 7.94
C TRP A 66 3.44 0.86 8.12
N PHE A 67 4.22 1.20 7.11
CA PHE A 67 5.65 0.88 7.05
C PHE A 67 6.47 2.09 6.64
N ILE A 68 7.62 2.24 7.27
CA ILE A 68 8.66 3.16 6.82
C ILE A 68 9.60 2.36 5.92
N VAL A 69 9.74 2.80 4.67
CA VAL A 69 10.52 2.11 3.65
C VAL A 69 11.50 3.12 3.03
N PRO A 70 12.73 2.72 2.67
CA PRO A 70 13.62 3.60 1.90
C PRO A 70 12.89 4.14 0.66
N ALA A 71 13.12 5.40 0.34
CA ALA A 71 12.59 6.01 -0.87
C ALA A 71 13.28 5.42 -2.11
N GLY A 72 12.60 5.52 -3.24
CA GLY A 72 13.07 4.99 -4.52
C GLY A 72 12.21 3.83 -5.03
N GLU A 73 12.73 3.17 -6.05
CA GLU A 73 12.08 2.01 -6.67
C GLU A 73 12.46 0.72 -5.95
N HIS A 74 11.46 -0.10 -5.65
CA HIS A 74 11.64 -1.38 -4.96
C HIS A 74 10.87 -2.48 -5.69
N GLN A 75 11.41 -3.69 -5.65
CA GLN A 75 10.60 -4.87 -5.93
C GLN A 75 9.80 -5.23 -4.68
N MET A 76 8.51 -5.42 -4.88
CA MET A 76 7.60 -5.99 -3.89
C MET A 76 7.14 -7.36 -4.34
N SER A 77 7.10 -8.33 -3.43
CA SER A 77 6.50 -9.63 -3.66
C SER A 77 5.43 -9.95 -2.61
N LEU A 78 4.41 -10.68 -3.04
CA LEU A 78 3.22 -11.03 -2.28
C LEU A 78 3.00 -12.53 -2.36
N ALA A 79 2.78 -13.16 -1.21
CA ALA A 79 2.44 -14.57 -1.14
C ALA A 79 1.36 -14.83 -0.08
N VAL A 80 0.39 -15.66 -0.45
CA VAL A 80 -0.66 -16.20 0.43
C VAL A 80 -0.79 -17.66 0.05
N GLU A 81 -0.82 -18.55 1.03
CA GLU A 81 -0.96 -19.99 0.82
C GLU A 81 -2.23 -20.31 0.00
N GLY A 82 -2.10 -21.17 -1.02
CA GLY A 82 -3.21 -21.56 -1.88
C GLY A 82 -3.49 -20.64 -3.08
N TYR A 83 -2.81 -19.49 -3.19
CA TYR A 83 -2.96 -18.57 -4.31
C TYR A 83 -1.67 -18.40 -5.11
N LYS A 84 -1.80 -17.99 -6.38
CA LYS A 84 -0.62 -17.64 -7.18
C LYS A 84 -0.01 -16.34 -6.65
N THR A 85 1.31 -16.36 -6.47
CA THR A 85 2.07 -15.20 -5.99
C THR A 85 2.05 -14.06 -7.00
N ALA A 86 2.41 -12.87 -6.51
CA ALA A 86 2.61 -11.70 -7.36
C ALA A 86 3.90 -10.97 -6.98
N ALA A 87 4.52 -10.35 -7.95
CA ALA A 87 5.62 -9.45 -7.76
C ALA A 87 5.49 -8.25 -8.70
N GLY A 88 6.01 -7.11 -8.29
CA GLY A 88 5.98 -5.90 -9.09
C GLY A 88 6.82 -4.80 -8.49
N SER A 89 7.12 -3.80 -9.31
CA SER A 89 7.86 -2.62 -8.89
C SER A 89 6.93 -1.61 -8.23
N ILE A 90 7.35 -1.06 -7.10
CA ILE A 90 6.69 0.03 -6.40
C ILE A 90 7.65 1.21 -6.29
N THR A 91 7.12 2.42 -6.30
CA THR A 91 7.90 3.64 -6.04
C THR A 91 7.48 4.23 -4.71
N ILE A 92 8.45 4.42 -3.81
CA ILE A 92 8.29 5.09 -2.53
C ILE A 92 8.83 6.50 -2.65
N THR A 93 7.95 7.49 -2.55
CA THR A 93 8.33 8.91 -2.63
C THR A 93 8.73 9.42 -1.25
N PRO A 94 9.85 10.16 -1.13
CA PRO A 94 10.28 10.75 0.13
C PRO A 94 9.16 11.53 0.80
N GLY A 95 8.89 11.21 2.07
CA GLY A 95 7.97 11.97 2.91
C GLY A 95 6.51 12.01 2.47
N VAL A 96 6.09 11.09 1.60
CA VAL A 96 4.71 10.97 1.11
C VAL A 96 4.17 9.59 1.45
N SER A 97 2.98 9.54 2.04
CA SER A 97 2.23 8.29 2.22
C SER A 97 1.67 7.77 0.90
N THR A 98 1.94 6.50 0.62
CA THR A 98 1.46 5.79 -0.57
C THR A 98 0.66 4.57 -0.17
N LEU A 99 -0.60 4.51 -0.59
CA LEU A 99 -1.47 3.35 -0.39
C LEU A 99 -1.36 2.37 -1.57
N TYR A 100 -1.09 1.11 -1.24
CA TYR A 100 -1.29 -0.03 -2.13
C TYR A 100 -2.35 -0.97 -1.57
N VAL A 101 -3.20 -1.49 -2.45
CA VAL A 101 -4.23 -2.46 -2.11
C VAL A 101 -3.87 -3.81 -2.70
N VAL A 102 -3.81 -4.83 -1.85
CA VAL A 102 -3.61 -6.23 -2.23
C VAL A 102 -4.98 -6.89 -2.37
N PHE A 103 -5.22 -7.60 -3.48
CA PHE A 103 -6.51 -8.25 -3.75
C PHE A 103 -6.32 -9.51 -4.61
N LEU A 104 -7.36 -10.33 -4.72
CA LEU A 104 -7.35 -11.51 -5.59
C LEU A 104 -8.00 -11.18 -6.93
N GLN A 105 -7.41 -11.69 -8.01
CA GLN A 105 -7.99 -11.60 -9.34
C GLN A 105 -7.90 -12.96 -10.04
N GLN A 106 -9.02 -13.42 -10.60
CA GLN A 106 -8.98 -14.55 -11.53
C GLN A 106 -8.39 -14.06 -12.86
N ILE A 107 -7.32 -14.71 -13.32
CA ILE A 107 -6.69 -14.44 -14.61
C ILE A 107 -6.94 -15.64 -15.52
N GLY A 108 -7.57 -15.39 -16.67
CA GLY A 108 -7.98 -16.43 -17.60
C GLY A 108 -9.10 -17.33 -17.04
N ASP A 109 -9.20 -18.54 -17.58
CA ASP A 109 -10.26 -19.47 -17.23
C ASP A 109 -10.15 -19.98 -15.80
N LYS A 110 -11.30 -20.19 -15.14
CA LYS A 110 -11.39 -20.73 -13.77
C LYS A 110 -10.93 -22.18 -13.67
N VAL A 111 -10.89 -22.89 -14.78
CA VAL A 111 -10.44 -24.27 -14.88
C VAL A 111 -9.45 -24.40 -16.03
N ASP A 112 -8.48 -25.30 -15.90
CA ASP A 112 -7.58 -25.66 -16.99
C ASP A 112 -8.28 -26.57 -18.02
N LYS A 113 -7.56 -26.88 -19.10
CA LYS A 113 -8.03 -27.78 -20.17
C LYS A 113 -8.41 -29.20 -19.71
N ASN A 114 -8.03 -29.59 -18.50
CA ASN A 114 -8.32 -30.89 -17.90
C ASN A 114 -9.42 -30.79 -16.81
N GLY A 115 -10.06 -29.63 -16.67
CA GLY A 115 -11.09 -29.38 -15.66
C GLY A 115 -10.56 -29.13 -14.24
N LYS A 116 -9.25 -28.97 -14.04
CA LYS A 116 -8.69 -28.65 -12.73
C LYS A 116 -8.84 -27.16 -12.42
N PRO A 117 -9.24 -26.77 -11.19
CA PRO A 117 -9.35 -25.36 -10.82
C PRO A 117 -8.03 -24.61 -10.99
N ASN A 118 -8.09 -23.46 -11.65
CA ASN A 118 -7.00 -22.49 -11.71
C ASN A 118 -7.13 -21.52 -10.52
N PRO A 119 -6.18 -21.53 -9.57
CA PRO A 119 -6.25 -20.62 -8.44
C PRO A 119 -6.13 -19.17 -8.90
N PRO A 120 -6.82 -18.23 -8.23
CA PRO A 120 -6.67 -16.81 -8.51
C PRO A 120 -5.26 -16.35 -8.18
N GLN A 121 -4.89 -15.20 -8.74
CA GLN A 121 -3.60 -14.57 -8.53
C GLN A 121 -3.75 -13.39 -7.58
N LEU A 122 -2.77 -13.23 -6.68
CA LEU A 122 -2.61 -11.99 -5.94
C LEU A 122 -2.34 -10.84 -6.90
N ARG A 123 -2.85 -9.66 -6.61
CA ARG A 123 -2.60 -8.45 -7.39
C ARG A 123 -2.43 -7.29 -6.43
N ILE A 124 -1.78 -6.25 -6.94
CA ILE A 124 -1.57 -5.01 -6.21
C ILE A 124 -1.97 -3.81 -7.06
N LYS A 125 -2.55 -2.81 -6.43
CA LYS A 125 -2.93 -1.55 -7.07
C LYS A 125 -2.51 -0.38 -6.18
N LYS A 126 -1.77 0.57 -6.75
CA LYS A 126 -1.56 1.88 -6.14
C LYS A 126 -2.85 2.68 -6.16
N CYS A 127 -3.24 3.24 -5.03
CA CYS A 127 -4.34 4.19 -4.89
C CYS A 127 -3.80 5.62 -4.82
N GLU A 128 -4.48 6.54 -5.49
CA GLU A 128 -4.10 7.96 -5.48
C GLU A 128 -4.39 8.56 -4.11
N SER A 129 -3.45 9.33 -3.56
CA SER A 129 -3.66 10.08 -2.33
C SER A 129 -4.61 11.25 -2.56
N PHE A 130 -5.41 11.53 -1.52
CA PHE A 130 -6.23 12.72 -1.50
C PHE A 130 -5.43 13.92 -0.99
N ALA A 131 -5.83 15.11 -1.42
CA ALA A 131 -5.43 16.33 -0.75
C ALA A 131 -5.92 16.31 0.71
N GLU A 132 -5.23 17.03 1.59
CA GLU A 132 -5.70 17.21 2.96
C GLU A 132 -7.04 17.94 2.95
N THR A 133 -8.01 17.47 3.75
CA THR A 133 -9.33 18.09 3.84
C THR A 133 -9.63 18.53 5.27
N LYS A 134 -10.39 19.61 5.41
CA LYS A 134 -10.87 20.09 6.72
C LYS A 134 -12.12 19.36 7.23
N GLY A 135 -12.63 18.38 6.47
CA GLY A 135 -13.90 17.70 6.68
C GLY A 135 -13.78 16.19 6.56
N HIS A 136 -14.92 15.52 6.37
CA HIS A 136 -14.93 14.11 6.01
C HIS A 136 -15.05 13.99 4.50
N TYR A 137 -14.13 13.26 3.89
CA TYR A 137 -14.16 12.95 2.47
C TYR A 137 -14.09 11.44 2.28
N LEU A 138 -14.98 10.89 1.45
CA LEU A 138 -15.05 9.46 1.21
C LEU A 138 -15.15 9.16 -0.28
N ASN A 139 -14.30 8.26 -0.75
CA ASN A 139 -14.42 7.67 -2.08
C ASN A 139 -14.55 6.16 -1.97
N ALA A 140 -15.58 5.57 -2.57
CA ALA A 140 -15.72 4.14 -2.67
C ALA A 140 -14.98 3.64 -3.91
N MET A 141 -14.16 2.59 -3.77
CA MET A 141 -13.41 1.99 -4.87
C MET A 141 -13.61 0.48 -4.90
N SER A 142 -13.94 -0.05 -6.08
CA SER A 142 -14.18 -1.49 -6.29
C SER A 142 -12.93 -2.23 -6.78
N PHE A 143 -12.72 -3.42 -6.23
CA PHE A 143 -11.77 -4.44 -6.66
C PHE A 143 -12.48 -5.72 -7.09
N CYS A 144 -13.81 -5.66 -7.23
CA CYS A 144 -14.60 -6.77 -7.76
C CYS A 144 -14.32 -6.96 -9.26
N PRO A 145 -14.30 -8.21 -9.75
CA PRO A 145 -13.97 -8.50 -11.15
C PRO A 145 -15.05 -8.02 -12.12
N ASP A 146 -16.31 -8.17 -11.72
CA ASP A 146 -17.48 -7.77 -12.50
C ASP A 146 -17.93 -6.36 -12.08
N GLU A 147 -18.75 -5.71 -12.92
CA GLU A 147 -19.46 -4.50 -12.49
C GLU A 147 -20.56 -4.89 -11.49
N GLU A 148 -20.49 -4.30 -10.31
CA GLU A 148 -21.40 -4.61 -9.23
C GLU A 148 -22.15 -3.35 -8.77
N ARG A 149 -23.38 -3.57 -8.30
CA ARG A 149 -24.20 -2.52 -7.68
C ARG A 149 -24.09 -2.61 -6.17
N PHE A 150 -23.64 -1.54 -5.52
CA PHE A 150 -23.55 -1.46 -4.08
C PHE A 150 -24.48 -0.39 -3.52
N ASP A 151 -25.22 -0.72 -2.46
CA ASP A 151 -26.01 0.25 -1.70
C ASP A 151 -25.25 0.58 -0.40
N LEU A 152 -24.83 1.84 -0.24
CA LEU A 152 -23.99 2.37 0.84
C LEU A 152 -24.78 3.41 1.64
N GLY A 153 -25.50 2.94 2.66
CA GLY A 153 -26.49 3.78 3.35
C GLY A 153 -27.52 4.32 2.35
N PRO A 154 -27.65 5.65 2.19
CA PRO A 154 -28.57 6.25 1.21
C PRO A 154 -28.02 6.29 -0.24
N ASN A 155 -26.75 5.94 -0.46
CA ASN A 155 -26.10 6.08 -1.77
C ASN A 155 -26.17 4.76 -2.54
N ILE A 156 -26.36 4.83 -3.86
CA ILE A 156 -26.33 3.67 -4.76
C ILE A 156 -25.20 3.87 -5.75
N LEU A 157 -24.28 2.92 -5.83
CA LEU A 157 -23.11 2.97 -6.71
C LEU A 157 -23.14 1.80 -7.69
N ARG A 158 -22.66 2.03 -8.92
CA ARG A 158 -22.33 0.98 -9.88
C ARG A 158 -20.85 1.09 -10.20
N LEU A 159 -20.08 0.13 -9.72
CA LEU A 159 -18.63 0.18 -9.81
C LEU A 159 -18.11 -1.07 -10.51
N LYS A 160 -17.47 -0.86 -11.66
CA LYS A 160 -16.59 -1.85 -12.30
C LYS A 160 -15.27 -1.97 -11.56
N MET A 161 -14.47 -2.97 -11.91
CA MET A 161 -13.11 -3.12 -11.38
C MET A 161 -12.30 -1.82 -11.49
N PHE A 162 -11.72 -1.39 -10.36
CA PHE A 162 -11.03 -0.11 -10.14
C PHE A 162 -11.88 1.15 -10.32
N GLY A 163 -13.18 0.99 -10.57
CA GLY A 163 -14.15 2.08 -10.58
C GLY A 163 -14.19 2.75 -9.21
N ARG A 164 -14.28 4.07 -9.24
CA ARG A 164 -14.27 4.91 -8.04
C ARG A 164 -15.41 5.93 -8.09
N GLN A 165 -16.04 6.19 -6.95
CA GLN A 165 -17.08 7.21 -6.84
C GLN A 165 -17.04 7.87 -5.46
N GLU A 166 -17.13 9.20 -5.47
CA GLU A 166 -17.20 10.01 -4.25
C GLU A 166 -18.57 9.89 -3.58
N ILE A 167 -18.56 9.89 -2.24
CA ILE A 167 -19.74 9.89 -1.38
C ILE A 167 -19.85 11.25 -0.69
N THR A 168 -20.54 12.19 -1.34
CA THR A 168 -20.53 13.62 -0.98
C THR A 168 -21.22 13.94 0.35
N ASN A 169 -22.08 13.05 0.86
CA ASN A 169 -22.91 13.29 2.04
C ASN A 169 -22.45 12.49 3.26
N TRP A 170 -21.25 11.92 3.23
CA TRP A 170 -20.71 11.18 4.36
C TRP A 170 -20.11 12.13 5.41
N ASN A 171 -20.50 11.97 6.67
CA ASN A 171 -20.12 12.84 7.78
C ASN A 171 -19.23 12.15 8.83
N GLY A 172 -18.60 11.03 8.47
CA GLY A 172 -17.83 10.17 9.39
C GLY A 172 -18.63 9.04 10.03
N GLY A 173 -19.96 9.01 9.86
CA GLY A 173 -20.84 8.00 10.45
C GLY A 173 -20.67 6.59 9.87
N ALA A 174 -20.96 5.57 10.68
CA ALA A 174 -20.96 4.17 10.22
C ALA A 174 -22.16 3.89 9.29
N PHE A 175 -22.00 3.00 8.33
CA PHE A 175 -23.11 2.49 7.50
C PHE A 175 -22.83 1.08 6.99
N ALA A 176 -23.90 0.32 6.71
CA ALA A 176 -23.80 -0.98 6.09
C ALA A 176 -23.60 -0.86 4.57
N ILE A 177 -22.84 -1.80 4.00
CA ILE A 177 -22.62 -1.93 2.57
C ILE A 177 -23.42 -3.15 2.13
N LYS A 178 -24.31 -2.96 1.16
CA LYS A 178 -25.19 -4.00 0.67
C LYS A 178 -24.94 -4.31 -0.79
N HIS A 179 -25.13 -5.57 -1.15
CA HIS A 179 -25.20 -6.04 -2.51
C HIS A 179 -26.54 -6.77 -2.68
N GLY A 180 -27.50 -6.15 -3.37
CA GLY A 180 -28.89 -6.59 -3.35
C GLY A 180 -29.49 -6.51 -1.95
N ALA A 181 -30.04 -7.63 -1.46
CA ALA A 181 -30.62 -7.71 -0.12
C ALA A 181 -29.59 -8.03 0.98
N GLU A 182 -28.38 -8.43 0.61
CA GLU A 182 -27.36 -8.93 1.55
C GLU A 182 -26.45 -7.82 2.06
N ILE A 183 -26.13 -7.85 3.35
CA ILE A 183 -25.08 -7.01 3.94
C ILE A 183 -23.76 -7.71 3.71
N ILE A 184 -22.88 -7.09 2.93
CA ILE A 184 -21.59 -7.65 2.53
C ILE A 184 -20.40 -7.05 3.29
N GLY A 185 -20.66 -6.05 4.12
CA GLY A 185 -19.63 -5.36 4.88
C GLY A 185 -20.19 -4.14 5.60
N THR A 186 -19.32 -3.45 6.32
CA THR A 186 -19.66 -2.21 6.98
C THR A 186 -18.54 -1.20 6.80
N CYS A 187 -18.91 0.05 6.61
CA CYS A 187 -18.02 1.17 6.86
C CYS A 187 -18.06 1.41 8.37
N SER A 188 -16.94 1.17 9.05
CA SER A 188 -16.78 1.61 10.44
C SER A 188 -16.92 3.14 10.50
N GLY A 189 -17.48 3.65 11.61
CA GLY A 189 -17.50 5.09 11.82
C GLY A 189 -16.08 5.60 12.07
N SER A 190 -15.73 6.75 11.51
CA SER A 190 -14.51 7.47 11.87
C SER A 190 -14.89 8.81 12.50
N GLN A 191 -14.45 9.05 13.73
CA GLN A 191 -14.63 10.35 14.38
C GLN A 191 -13.56 11.37 13.93
N GLU A 192 -12.50 10.90 13.27
CA GLU A 192 -11.45 11.76 12.76
C GLU A 192 -11.86 12.34 11.40
N LYS A 193 -11.69 13.65 11.27
CA LYS A 193 -11.81 14.33 9.98
C LYS A 193 -10.64 13.90 9.10
N GLY A 194 -10.92 13.68 7.83
CA GLY A 194 -9.92 13.36 6.83
C GLY A 194 -10.52 12.74 5.57
N SER A 195 -9.63 12.30 4.70
CA SER A 195 -9.97 11.66 3.44
C SER A 195 -9.75 10.15 3.49
N TYR A 196 -10.77 9.41 3.06
CA TYR A 196 -10.83 7.97 3.17
C TYR A 196 -11.17 7.31 1.83
N TYR A 197 -10.60 6.13 1.62
CA TYR A 197 -11.17 5.16 0.70
C TYR A 197 -12.02 4.16 1.47
N LEU A 198 -13.23 3.90 0.98
CA LEU A 198 -13.91 2.64 1.24
C LEU A 198 -13.58 1.68 0.11
N LEU A 199 -12.70 0.72 0.40
CA LEU A 199 -12.29 -0.30 -0.55
C LEU A 199 -13.27 -1.47 -0.46
N ILE A 200 -13.77 -1.94 -1.60
CA ILE A 200 -14.68 -3.08 -1.68
C ILE A 200 -14.03 -4.13 -2.58
N GLY A 201 -13.91 -5.36 -2.10
CA GLY A 201 -13.31 -6.47 -2.83
C GLY A 201 -14.14 -7.73 -2.70
N THR A 202 -13.77 -8.73 -3.49
CA THR A 202 -14.33 -10.07 -3.39
C THR A 202 -13.28 -11.12 -3.68
N ASP A 203 -13.46 -12.32 -3.13
CA ASP A 203 -12.67 -13.48 -3.52
C ASP A 203 -13.25 -14.15 -4.79
N HIS A 204 -12.55 -15.19 -5.23
CA HIS A 204 -12.97 -16.02 -6.37
C HIS A 204 -14.29 -16.78 -6.15
N ARG A 205 -14.80 -16.83 -4.92
CA ARG A 205 -16.05 -17.50 -4.51
C ARG A 205 -17.20 -16.51 -4.30
N ARG A 206 -17.00 -15.22 -4.61
CA ARG A 206 -17.96 -14.14 -4.38
C ARG A 206 -18.24 -13.85 -2.91
N SER A 207 -17.31 -14.21 -2.03
CA SER A 207 -17.30 -13.71 -0.66
C SER A 207 -16.77 -12.28 -0.70
N TYR A 208 -17.49 -11.34 -0.10
CA TYR A 208 -17.16 -9.92 -0.17
C TYR A 208 -16.40 -9.44 1.05
N ALA A 209 -15.69 -8.34 0.86
CA ALA A 209 -15.08 -7.61 1.94
C ALA A 209 -15.04 -6.12 1.67
N SER A 210 -14.98 -5.39 2.77
CA SER A 210 -14.89 -3.94 2.75
C SER A 210 -13.87 -3.46 3.78
N LEU A 211 -13.12 -2.41 3.43
CA LEU A 211 -12.15 -1.81 4.33
C LEU A 211 -12.17 -0.29 4.18
N LEU A 212 -12.32 0.42 5.31
CA LEU A 212 -12.16 1.86 5.36
C LEU A 212 -10.69 2.20 5.65
N VAL A 213 -10.04 2.93 4.75
CA VAL A 213 -8.63 3.29 4.86
C VAL A 213 -8.46 4.80 4.71
N ARG A 214 -7.84 5.43 5.70
CA ARG A 214 -7.43 6.84 5.58
C ARG A 214 -6.29 6.96 4.56
N ASN A 215 -6.44 7.86 3.60
CA ASN A 215 -5.48 8.03 2.50
C ASN A 215 -5.27 9.51 2.13
N GLU A 216 -5.05 10.33 3.13
CA GLU A 216 -4.54 11.69 2.93
C GLU A 216 -3.06 11.65 2.62
N LYS A 217 -2.61 12.60 1.81
CA LYS A 217 -1.18 12.88 1.66
C LYS A 217 -0.64 13.32 3.03
N GLN A 218 -0.03 12.39 3.76
CA GLN A 218 0.71 12.74 4.96
C GLN A 218 2.07 13.28 4.54
N GLU A 219 2.42 14.43 5.09
CA GLU A 219 3.77 14.96 5.01
C GLU A 219 4.60 14.48 6.19
N LEU A 220 5.93 14.49 6.04
CA LEU A 220 6.83 14.27 7.16
C LEU A 220 6.48 15.21 8.31
N PRO A 221 6.45 14.72 9.57
CA PRO A 221 6.32 15.63 10.70
C PRO A 221 7.51 16.62 10.69
N PRO A 222 7.34 17.85 11.20
CA PRO A 222 8.31 18.93 11.03
C PRO A 222 9.75 18.58 11.43
N TRP A 223 9.93 17.69 12.41
CA TRP A 223 11.23 17.24 12.91
C TRP A 223 11.94 16.20 12.01
N MET A 224 11.24 15.57 11.06
CA MET A 224 11.83 14.71 10.03
C MET A 224 12.09 15.46 8.71
N LYS A 225 11.56 16.67 8.54
CA LYS A 225 11.85 17.50 7.36
C LYS A 225 13.30 17.99 7.48
N LYS A 226 14.16 17.68 6.48
CA LYS A 226 15.51 18.27 6.42
C LYS A 226 15.37 19.81 6.47
N PRO A 227 16.24 20.52 7.20
CA PRO A 227 16.25 21.98 7.12
C PRO A 227 16.50 22.38 5.67
N GLN A 228 15.56 23.13 5.08
CA GLN A 228 15.80 23.79 3.80
C GLN A 228 16.98 24.73 4.01
N LYS A 229 18.09 24.51 3.28
CA LYS A 229 19.19 25.46 3.30
C LYS A 229 18.65 26.82 2.80
N PRO A 230 19.00 27.93 3.48
CA PRO A 230 18.63 29.26 3.04
C PRO A 230 19.19 29.60 1.66
#